data_AF-A0A1I4Z3Z0-F1
#
_entry.id   AF-A0A1I4Z3Z0-F1
#
_cell.length_a   1.000
_cell.length_b   1.000
_cell.length_c   1.000
_cell.angle_alpha   90.00
_cell.angle_beta   90.00
_cell.angle_gamma   90.00
#
_symmetry.space_group_name_H-M   'P 1'
#
loop_
_entity.id
_entity.type
_entity.pdbx_description
1 polymer ?
#
loop_
_entity_poly.entity_id
_entity_poly.type
_entity_poly.pdbx_seq_one_letter_code
_entity_poly.pdbx_strand_id
1 'polypeptide(L)'
;MSTSKKASQGLVKKQGLYNFGRNHLGRVTKVIAVVVAFTTCAAAYSEPLRVEIVTRILPSDPQEGMKSTQVLLVDFEKKQITQSFSTGVTGLGPIQLGSVRDKFVIENPDFSSPGRAGFTARGQTASGVLFMPNINYMFQFVVTPTGKGALSGCHDGYPAYQVMVGTNKVYDFKHRSIALLKLFGQCDIEIKNRVGF
;
A
#
# COMPACT_ATOMS: atom_id res chain seq x y z
N MET A 1 25.09 13.68 27.70
CA MET A 1 24.19 14.43 26.79
C MET A 1 23.33 13.39 26.07
N SER A 2 22.00 13.37 26.06
CA SER A 2 20.92 14.14 26.67
C SER A 2 19.71 13.18 26.68
N THR A 3 19.06 12.96 27.81
CA THR A 3 17.88 12.09 27.95
C THR A 3 16.61 12.89 27.71
N SER A 4 15.89 12.64 26.61
CA SER A 4 14.63 13.32 26.30
C SER A 4 13.42 12.59 26.90
N LYS A 5 12.98 13.06 28.07
CA LYS A 5 11.64 12.83 28.63
C LYS A 5 10.58 13.54 27.76
N LYS A 6 9.51 12.86 27.34
CA LYS A 6 8.29 13.50 26.85
C LYS A 6 7.14 13.31 27.82
N ALA A 7 6.52 14.44 28.14
CA ALA A 7 5.54 14.67 29.18
C ALA A 7 4.16 14.11 28.85
N SER A 8 3.49 13.56 29.87
CA SER A 8 2.05 13.29 29.83
C SER A 8 1.28 14.60 29.96
N GLN A 9 0.35 14.85 29.05
CA GLN A 9 -0.61 15.94 29.17
C GLN A 9 -1.83 15.45 29.94
N GLY A 10 -2.04 16.03 31.13
CA GLY A 10 -3.20 15.80 31.98
C GLY A 10 -4.46 16.44 31.40
N LEU A 11 -5.52 15.65 31.28
CA LEU A 11 -6.84 16.10 30.90
C LEU A 11 -7.56 16.69 32.13
N VAL A 12 -7.68 18.01 32.19
CA VAL A 12 -8.41 18.71 33.26
C VAL A 12 -9.92 18.65 32.97
N LYS A 13 -10.65 17.79 33.67
CA LYS A 13 -12.12 17.81 33.70
C LYS A 13 -12.60 18.94 34.63
N LYS A 14 -13.09 20.05 34.07
CA LYS A 14 -13.88 21.04 34.80
C LYS A 14 -15.30 20.51 35.00
N GLN A 15 -15.62 20.07 36.21
CA GLN A 15 -17.01 19.86 36.65
C GLN A 15 -17.57 21.20 37.13
N GLY A 16 -18.50 21.79 36.38
CA GLY A 16 -19.26 22.96 36.80
C GLY A 16 -20.36 22.55 37.78
N LEU A 17 -20.19 22.90 39.05
CA LEU A 17 -21.23 22.81 40.08
C LEU A 17 -22.22 23.98 39.89
N TYR A 18 -23.43 23.66 39.45
CA TYR A 18 -24.57 24.59 39.49
C TYR A 18 -25.17 24.59 40.89
N ASN A 19 -25.08 25.72 41.59
CA ASN A 19 -25.79 25.96 42.85
C ASN A 19 -27.23 26.39 42.55
N PHE A 20 -28.21 25.57 42.95
CA PHE A 20 -29.63 25.89 42.88
C PHE A 20 -30.14 26.35 44.26
N GLY A 21 -30.71 27.56 44.31
CA GLY A 21 -31.22 28.20 45.51
C GLY A 21 -32.43 27.47 46.11
N ARG A 22 -32.50 27.50 47.45
CA ARG A 22 -33.62 26.99 48.26
C ARG A 22 -34.84 27.89 48.13
N ASN A 23 -36.00 27.29 47.86
CA ASN A 23 -37.28 27.75 48.39
C ASN A 23 -38.16 26.55 48.75
N HIS A 24 -38.96 26.74 49.79
CA HIS A 24 -39.70 25.76 50.57
C HIS A 24 -40.85 25.03 49.84
N LEU A 25 -41.32 23.96 50.53
CA LEU A 25 -42.56 23.18 50.38
C LEU A 25 -42.55 21.95 49.45
N GLY A 26 -42.43 20.78 50.08
CA GLY A 26 -43.41 19.71 49.94
C GLY A 26 -43.55 19.00 48.58
N ARG A 27 -42.51 18.29 48.13
CA ARG A 27 -42.65 17.05 47.35
C ARG A 27 -41.27 16.40 47.24
N VAL A 28 -41.17 15.13 47.64
CA VAL A 28 -39.94 14.33 47.52
C VAL A 28 -39.77 13.94 46.05
N THR A 29 -39.27 14.86 45.24
CA THR A 29 -38.91 14.57 43.84
C THR A 29 -37.50 13.99 43.84
N LYS A 30 -37.39 12.67 43.66
CA LYS A 30 -36.11 11.98 43.49
C LYS A 30 -35.41 12.55 42.25
N VAL A 31 -34.33 13.31 42.45
CA VAL A 31 -33.46 13.76 41.37
C VAL A 31 -32.61 12.58 40.94
N ILE A 32 -32.98 11.95 39.83
CA ILE A 32 -32.17 10.90 39.20
C ILE A 32 -31.02 11.61 38.47
N ALA A 33 -29.81 11.52 39.02
CA ALA A 33 -28.60 11.95 38.34
C ALA A 33 -28.33 10.96 37.19
N VAL A 34 -28.67 11.34 35.96
CA VAL A 34 -28.33 10.58 34.76
C VAL A 34 -26.85 10.83 34.47
N VAL A 35 -26.01 9.88 34.88
CA VAL A 35 -24.59 9.86 34.50
C VAL A 35 -24.52 9.41 33.05
N VAL A 36 -24.41 10.36 32.11
CA VAL A 36 -24.13 10.07 30.71
C VAL A 36 -22.66 9.66 30.59
N ALA A 37 -22.42 8.35 30.65
CA ALA A 37 -21.12 7.78 30.32
C ALA A 37 -20.90 7.95 28.80
N PHE A 38 -20.07 8.91 28.42
CA PHE A 38 -19.56 8.99 27.05
C PHE A 38 -18.55 7.86 26.86
N THR A 39 -19.03 6.72 26.41
CA THR A 39 -18.18 5.61 25.95
C THR A 39 -17.59 6.05 24.61
N THR A 40 -16.40 6.65 24.64
CA THR A 40 -15.62 6.88 23.42
C THR A 40 -15.17 5.52 22.91
N CYS A 41 -15.89 4.97 21.92
CA CYS A 41 -15.33 3.92 21.09
C CYS A 41 -14.12 4.52 20.37
N ALA A 42 -12.91 4.21 20.85
CA ALA A 42 -11.72 4.42 20.04
C ALA A 42 -11.89 3.53 18.81
N ALA A 43 -12.18 4.15 17.66
CA ALA A 43 -12.15 3.44 16.40
C ALA A 43 -10.75 2.82 16.27
N ALA A 44 -10.68 1.50 16.17
CA ALA A 44 -9.43 0.81 15.94
C ALA A 44 -8.93 1.25 14.55
N TYR A 45 -7.94 2.13 14.54
CA TYR A 45 -7.30 2.57 13.31
C TYR A 45 -6.65 1.35 12.65
N SER A 46 -7.16 0.96 11.49
CA SER A 46 -6.55 -0.10 10.69
C SER A 46 -5.32 0.46 9.99
N GLU A 47 -4.16 -0.16 10.20
CA GLU A 47 -2.98 0.14 9.40
C GLU A 47 -3.31 -0.04 7.89
N PRO A 48 -2.78 0.83 7.00
CA PRO A 48 -2.99 0.68 5.57
C PRO A 48 -2.49 -0.68 5.05
N LEU A 49 -3.25 -1.28 4.15
CA LEU A 49 -2.81 -2.52 3.48
C LEU A 49 -1.70 -2.21 2.50
N ARG A 50 -0.55 -2.88 2.67
CA ARG A 50 0.60 -2.75 1.77
C ARG A 50 0.50 -3.69 0.59
N VAL A 51 0.58 -3.17 -0.63
CA VAL A 51 0.78 -3.94 -1.86
C VAL A 51 2.16 -3.59 -2.40
N GLU A 52 2.96 -4.59 -2.75
CA GLU A 52 4.31 -4.38 -3.28
C GLU A 52 4.52 -5.18 -4.55
N ILE A 53 5.01 -4.49 -5.58
CA ILE A 53 5.32 -5.06 -6.89
C ILE A 53 6.82 -4.91 -7.09
N VAL A 54 7.53 -6.03 -7.21
CA VAL A 54 8.98 -6.07 -7.39
C VAL A 54 9.31 -6.64 -8.75
N THR A 55 10.19 -5.95 -9.47
CA THR A 55 10.85 -6.48 -10.67
C THR A 55 12.33 -6.70 -10.39
N ARG A 56 12.86 -7.85 -10.82
CA ARG A 56 14.28 -8.20 -10.61
C ARG A 56 14.80 -9.14 -11.66
N ILE A 57 16.09 -9.04 -11.96
CA ILE A 57 16.81 -10.03 -12.76
C ILE A 57 17.38 -11.07 -11.79
N LEU A 58 17.06 -12.35 -12.03
CA LEU A 58 17.49 -13.49 -11.22
C LEU A 58 18.99 -13.80 -11.41
N PRO A 59 19.65 -14.49 -10.45
CA PRO A 59 21.09 -14.76 -10.47
C PRO A 59 21.63 -15.58 -11.66
N SER A 60 20.74 -16.20 -12.44
CA SER A 60 21.11 -16.93 -13.65
C SER A 60 21.49 -15.99 -14.82
N ASP A 61 21.44 -14.68 -14.64
CA ASP A 61 21.66 -13.67 -15.66
C ASP A 61 22.80 -12.71 -15.24
N PRO A 62 23.73 -12.36 -16.15
CA PRO A 62 24.86 -11.47 -15.85
C PRO A 62 24.47 -10.08 -15.34
N GLN A 63 23.23 -9.64 -15.56
CA GLN A 63 22.72 -8.35 -15.08
C GLN A 63 21.81 -8.49 -13.86
N GLU A 64 22.05 -9.49 -13.01
CA GLU A 64 21.28 -9.76 -11.79
C GLU A 64 21.04 -8.52 -10.92
N GLY A 65 19.93 -8.54 -10.17
CA GLY A 65 19.60 -7.51 -9.21
C GLY A 65 18.19 -6.95 -9.34
N MET A 66 17.78 -6.16 -8.35
CA MET A 66 16.51 -5.44 -8.34
C MET A 66 16.48 -4.42 -9.49
N LYS A 67 15.34 -4.31 -10.18
CA LYS A 67 15.13 -3.32 -11.26
C LYS A 67 14.15 -2.25 -10.83
N SER A 68 13.04 -2.64 -10.21
CA SER A 68 12.15 -1.69 -9.54
C SER A 68 11.39 -2.33 -8.39
N THR A 69 10.97 -1.48 -7.45
CA THR A 69 9.95 -1.78 -6.44
C THR A 69 8.91 -0.67 -6.47
N GLN A 70 7.64 -1.01 -6.59
CA GLN A 70 6.51 -0.11 -6.39
C GLN A 70 5.75 -0.56 -5.14
N VAL A 71 5.58 0.34 -4.17
CA VAL A 71 4.82 0.10 -2.95
C VAL A 71 3.57 0.95 -2.98
N LEU A 72 2.42 0.34 -2.75
CA LEU A 72 1.13 0.99 -2.64
C LEU A 72 0.59 0.77 -1.23
N LEU A 73 0.11 1.82 -0.58
CA LEU A 73 -0.55 1.76 0.72
C LEU A 73 -2.02 2.10 0.53
N VAL A 74 -2.87 1.11 0.74
CA VAL A 74 -4.32 1.19 0.59
C VAL A 74 -4.95 1.48 1.94
N ASP A 75 -5.43 2.71 2.11
CA ASP A 75 -6.12 3.17 3.31
C ASP A 75 -7.64 3.10 3.08
N PHE A 76 -8.29 2.11 3.68
CA PHE A 76 -9.73 1.87 3.51
C PHE A 76 -10.60 2.86 4.27
N GLU A 77 -10.08 3.46 5.36
CA GLU A 77 -10.80 4.46 6.14
C GLU A 77 -10.82 5.80 5.39
N LYS A 78 -9.65 6.22 4.89
CA LYS A 78 -9.50 7.45 4.10
C LYS A 78 -9.91 7.29 2.64
N LYS A 79 -10.19 6.05 2.20
CA LYS A 79 -10.49 5.70 0.80
C LYS A 79 -9.44 6.24 -0.17
N GLN A 80 -8.17 6.05 0.18
CA GLN A 80 -7.04 6.60 -0.54
C GLN A 80 -5.99 5.51 -0.80
N ILE A 81 -5.31 5.62 -1.93
CA ILE A 81 -4.11 4.84 -2.21
C ILE A 81 -2.95 5.82 -2.35
N THR A 82 -1.90 5.60 -1.57
CA THR A 82 -0.62 6.32 -1.76
C THR A 82 0.40 5.37 -2.36
N GLN A 83 1.37 5.91 -3.10
CA GLN A 83 2.43 5.11 -3.69
C GLN A 83 3.82 5.69 -3.42
N SER A 84 4.80 4.80 -3.39
CA SER A 84 6.21 5.11 -3.51
C SER A 84 6.87 4.08 -4.43
N PHE A 85 8.03 4.42 -4.99
CA PHE A 85 8.79 3.49 -5.80
C PHE A 85 10.29 3.72 -5.62
N SER A 86 11.07 2.70 -5.97
CA SER A 86 12.51 2.76 -6.11
C SER A 86 12.95 1.96 -7.33
N THR A 87 14.08 2.34 -7.91
CA THR A 87 14.68 1.62 -9.04
C THR A 87 16.10 1.18 -8.70
N GLY A 88 16.51 0.07 -9.27
CA GLY A 88 17.87 -0.42 -9.15
C GLY A 88 18.83 0.31 -10.06
N VAL A 89 20.09 -0.10 -9.98
CA VAL A 89 21.16 0.32 -10.89
C VAL A 89 21.56 -0.83 -11.80
N THR A 90 22.02 -0.52 -13.00
CA THR A 90 22.58 -1.49 -13.94
C THR A 90 24.09 -1.26 -14.03
N GLY A 91 24.88 -2.30 -13.75
CA GLY A 91 26.32 -2.27 -13.89
C GLY A 91 26.76 -2.60 -15.32
N LEU A 92 27.68 -1.79 -15.87
CA LEU A 92 28.44 -2.08 -17.07
C LEU A 92 29.93 -1.98 -16.73
N GLY A 93 30.50 -3.06 -16.19
CA GLY A 93 31.87 -3.04 -15.67
C GLY A 93 32.03 -2.00 -14.56
N PRO A 94 32.90 -0.97 -14.70
CA PRO A 94 33.08 0.06 -13.68
C PRO A 94 31.96 1.12 -13.66
N ILE A 95 31.04 1.12 -14.62
CA ILE A 95 30.00 2.15 -14.75
C ILE A 95 28.70 1.65 -14.09
N GLN A 96 28.07 2.49 -13.27
CA GLN A 96 26.73 2.25 -12.73
C GLN A 96 25.74 3.23 -13.37
N LEU A 97 24.69 2.69 -13.97
CA LEU A 97 23.65 3.48 -14.62
C LEU A 97 22.33 3.32 -13.88
N GLY A 98 21.74 4.43 -13.46
CA GLY A 98 20.39 4.47 -12.90
C GLY A 98 19.32 4.23 -13.97
N SER A 99 18.07 4.12 -13.53
CA SER A 99 16.94 4.17 -14.43
C SER A 99 16.83 5.55 -15.09
N VAL A 100 16.47 5.57 -16.36
CA VAL A 100 16.23 6.81 -17.13
C VAL A 100 14.75 7.07 -17.37
N ARG A 101 13.88 6.09 -17.08
CA ARG A 101 12.44 6.17 -17.30
C ARG A 101 11.75 5.50 -16.13
N ASP A 102 11.01 6.27 -15.33
CA ASP A 102 10.28 5.78 -14.16
C ASP A 102 8.85 6.30 -14.19
N LYS A 103 7.93 5.52 -14.75
CA LYS A 103 6.50 5.86 -14.78
C LYS A 103 5.72 4.82 -13.98
N PHE A 104 5.40 5.16 -12.74
CA PHE A 104 4.61 4.35 -11.84
C PHE A 104 3.32 5.10 -11.52
N VAL A 105 2.18 4.51 -11.88
CA VAL A 105 0.88 5.15 -11.75
C VAL A 105 -0.16 4.20 -11.16
N ILE A 106 -1.12 4.78 -10.45
CA ILE A 106 -2.33 4.12 -9.98
C ILE A 106 -3.48 4.70 -10.79
N GLU A 107 -4.24 3.83 -11.43
CA GLU A 107 -5.39 4.18 -12.25
C GLU A 107 -6.66 3.64 -11.61
N ASN A 108 -7.75 4.40 -11.77
CA ASN A 108 -9.11 4.00 -11.42
C ASN A 108 -9.27 3.43 -9.98
N PRO A 109 -8.79 4.14 -8.93
CA PRO A 109 -9.06 3.72 -7.56
C PRO A 109 -10.56 3.75 -7.29
N ASP A 110 -11.12 2.63 -6.85
CA ASP A 110 -12.53 2.45 -6.55
C ASP A 110 -12.72 1.92 -5.13
N PHE A 111 -13.42 2.70 -4.30
CA PHE A 111 -13.82 2.36 -2.93
C PHE A 111 -15.35 2.39 -2.77
N SER A 112 -16.09 2.22 -3.86
CA SER A 112 -17.56 2.23 -3.89
C SER A 112 -18.17 1.07 -3.11
N SER A 113 -17.51 -0.09 -3.13
CA SER A 113 -17.93 -1.30 -2.42
C SER A 113 -17.41 -1.31 -0.97
N PRO A 114 -18.27 -1.45 0.06
CA PRO A 114 -17.84 -1.51 1.45
C PRO A 114 -16.78 -2.58 1.71
N GLY A 115 -15.69 -2.19 2.38
CA GLY A 115 -14.61 -3.10 2.75
C GLY A 115 -13.78 -3.64 1.57
N ARG A 116 -13.86 -2.99 0.41
CA ARG A 116 -13.12 -3.38 -0.81
C ARG A 116 -12.50 -2.15 -1.47
N ALA A 117 -11.33 -2.35 -2.07
CA ALA A 117 -10.65 -1.38 -2.91
C ALA A 117 -10.27 -2.06 -4.24
N GLY A 118 -10.72 -1.48 -5.35
CA GLY A 118 -10.30 -1.84 -6.70
C GLY A 118 -9.33 -0.80 -7.26
N PHE A 119 -8.29 -1.20 -7.98
CA PHE A 119 -7.39 -0.26 -8.67
C PHE A 119 -6.51 -0.98 -9.69
N THR A 120 -5.91 -0.22 -10.60
CA THR A 120 -4.88 -0.71 -11.53
C THR A 120 -3.54 -0.07 -11.20
N ALA A 121 -2.51 -0.87 -10.94
CA ALA A 121 -1.14 -0.42 -10.81
C ALA A 121 -0.39 -0.66 -12.13
N ARG A 122 0.16 0.41 -12.72
CA ARG A 122 1.06 0.32 -13.87
C ARG A 122 2.45 0.78 -13.48
N GLY A 123 3.44 0.06 -13.97
CA GLY A 123 4.83 0.46 -13.83
C GLY A 123 5.59 0.30 -15.13
N GLN A 124 6.46 1.27 -15.36
CA GLN A 124 7.40 1.30 -16.46
C GLN A 124 8.76 1.69 -15.91
N THR A 125 9.76 0.85 -16.12
CA THR A 125 11.16 1.17 -15.81
C THR A 125 12.07 0.88 -17.00
N ALA A 126 13.16 1.62 -17.17
CA ALA A 126 14.18 1.28 -18.16
C ALA A 126 15.57 1.74 -17.75
N SER A 127 16.57 0.90 -18.00
CA SER A 127 17.98 1.25 -17.83
C SER A 127 18.45 2.20 -18.93
N GLY A 128 19.37 3.10 -18.59
CA GLY A 128 20.10 3.94 -19.55
C GLY A 128 21.16 3.18 -20.37
N VAL A 129 21.30 1.87 -20.16
CA VAL A 129 22.13 1.00 -21.00
C VAL A 129 21.50 0.89 -22.38
N LEU A 130 22.11 1.53 -23.39
CA LEU A 130 21.73 1.42 -24.81
C LEU A 130 20.23 1.78 -25.08
N PHE A 131 19.69 1.30 -26.20
CA PHE A 131 18.29 1.36 -26.58
C PHE A 131 17.47 0.21 -25.96
N MET A 132 17.70 -0.11 -24.68
CA MET A 132 16.92 -1.17 -24.03
C MET A 132 15.43 -0.79 -23.99
N PRO A 133 14.52 -1.74 -24.27
CA PRO A 133 13.09 -1.47 -24.16
C PRO A 133 12.69 -1.20 -22.71
N ASN A 134 11.47 -0.71 -22.53
CA ASN A 134 10.91 -0.57 -21.20
C ASN A 134 10.52 -1.93 -20.63
N ILE A 135 10.65 -2.07 -19.32
CA ILE A 135 10.03 -3.12 -18.52
C ILE A 135 8.67 -2.60 -18.09
N ASN A 136 7.60 -3.21 -18.57
CA ASN A 136 6.23 -2.79 -18.34
C ASN A 136 5.46 -3.84 -17.54
N TYR A 137 4.49 -3.36 -16.76
CA TYR A 137 3.41 -4.18 -16.22
C TYR A 137 2.14 -3.35 -16.02
N MET A 138 1.02 -4.06 -15.96
CA MET A 138 -0.29 -3.55 -15.58
C MET A 138 -0.98 -4.62 -14.74
N PHE A 139 -1.14 -4.36 -13.44
CA PHE A 139 -1.80 -5.26 -12.50
C PHE A 139 -3.09 -4.64 -11.99
N GLN A 140 -4.20 -5.35 -12.14
CA GLN A 140 -5.50 -4.97 -11.60
C GLN A 140 -5.71 -5.72 -10.29
N PHE A 141 -6.01 -4.97 -9.25
CA PHE A 141 -6.22 -5.46 -7.90
C PHE A 141 -7.66 -5.23 -7.48
N VAL A 142 -8.19 -6.20 -6.74
CA VAL A 142 -9.34 -6.00 -5.86
C VAL A 142 -8.99 -6.58 -4.50
N VAL A 143 -8.88 -5.75 -3.47
CA VAL A 143 -8.38 -6.16 -2.14
C VAL A 143 -9.32 -5.75 -1.01
N THR A 144 -9.28 -6.50 0.10
CA THR A 144 -9.98 -6.21 1.36
C THR A 144 -8.98 -5.79 2.45
N PRO A 145 -9.42 -5.17 3.56
CA PRO A 145 -8.53 -4.82 4.69
C PRO A 145 -7.74 -6.00 5.25
N THR A 146 -8.26 -7.22 5.12
CA THR A 146 -7.61 -8.46 5.56
C THR A 146 -6.48 -8.94 4.63
N GLY A 147 -6.21 -8.23 3.54
CA GLY A 147 -5.22 -8.63 2.52
C GLY A 147 -5.72 -9.66 1.51
N LYS A 148 -7.00 -10.07 1.60
CA LYS A 148 -7.60 -10.99 0.64
C LYS A 148 -8.03 -10.29 -0.63
N GLY A 149 -8.04 -10.99 -1.77
CA GLY A 149 -8.41 -10.33 -3.00
C GLY A 149 -8.37 -11.13 -4.29
N ALA A 150 -8.31 -10.37 -5.38
CA ALA A 150 -8.09 -10.84 -6.73
C ALA A 150 -7.00 -10.01 -7.41
N LEU A 151 -6.21 -10.68 -8.26
CA LEU A 151 -5.14 -10.10 -9.07
C LEU A 151 -5.29 -10.59 -10.51
N SER A 152 -5.32 -9.66 -11.45
CA SER A 152 -5.26 -9.93 -12.88
C SER A 152 -4.39 -8.90 -13.58
N GLY A 153 -4.23 -9.03 -14.89
CA GLY A 153 -3.48 -8.08 -15.71
C GLY A 153 -2.38 -8.78 -16.49
N CYS A 154 -1.26 -8.10 -16.70
CA CYS A 154 -0.15 -8.63 -17.48
C CYS A 154 1.16 -7.89 -17.24
N HIS A 155 2.23 -8.48 -17.76
CA HIS A 155 3.56 -7.88 -17.77
C HIS A 155 4.40 -8.46 -18.92
N ASP A 156 5.58 -7.89 -19.15
CA ASP A 156 6.51 -8.35 -20.18
C ASP A 156 7.17 -9.68 -19.79
N GLY A 157 7.65 -10.47 -20.76
CA GLY A 157 8.23 -11.78 -20.47
C GLY A 157 9.59 -11.75 -19.73
N TYR A 158 10.14 -10.57 -19.48
CA TYR A 158 11.39 -10.32 -18.78
C TYR A 158 11.34 -8.93 -18.09
N PRO A 159 11.83 -8.75 -16.85
CA PRO A 159 12.57 -9.70 -16.03
C PRO A 159 11.63 -10.56 -15.16
N ALA A 160 12.00 -10.89 -13.93
CA ALA A 160 11.13 -11.61 -12.99
C ALA A 160 10.23 -10.61 -12.25
N TYR A 161 9.01 -11.03 -11.92
CA TYR A 161 7.99 -10.21 -11.28
C TYR A 161 7.50 -10.91 -10.01
N GLN A 162 7.34 -10.15 -8.93
CA GLN A 162 6.76 -10.63 -7.69
C GLN A 162 5.73 -9.61 -7.20
N VAL A 163 4.59 -10.10 -6.72
CA VAL A 163 3.56 -9.26 -6.10
C VAL A 163 3.26 -9.78 -4.71
N MET A 164 3.33 -8.88 -3.73
CA MET A 164 2.98 -9.11 -2.33
C MET A 164 1.75 -8.28 -1.96
N VAL A 165 0.84 -8.86 -1.18
CA VAL A 165 -0.29 -8.14 -0.55
C VAL A 165 -0.25 -8.46 0.95
N GLY A 166 -0.03 -7.43 1.77
CA GLY A 166 0.37 -7.60 3.16
C GLY A 166 1.65 -8.44 3.25
N THR A 167 1.54 -9.61 3.88
CA THR A 167 2.64 -10.60 3.99
C THR A 167 2.54 -11.72 2.96
N ASN A 168 1.46 -11.77 2.16
CA ASN A 168 1.18 -12.88 1.26
C ASN A 168 1.81 -12.64 -0.10
N LYS A 169 2.56 -13.61 -0.63
CA LYS A 169 3.02 -13.60 -2.01
C LYS A 169 1.90 -14.10 -2.91
N VAL A 170 1.31 -13.19 -3.67
CA VAL A 170 0.12 -13.46 -4.50
C VAL A 170 0.49 -13.80 -5.94
N TYR A 171 1.69 -13.39 -6.37
CA TYR A 171 2.23 -13.67 -7.69
C TYR A 171 3.75 -13.77 -7.68
N ASP A 172 4.29 -14.70 -8.49
CA ASP A 172 5.73 -14.92 -8.66
C ASP A 172 5.96 -15.47 -10.07
N PHE A 173 6.59 -14.66 -10.91
CA PHE A 173 7.02 -15.04 -12.25
C PHE A 173 8.55 -15.08 -12.31
N LYS A 174 9.09 -16.22 -12.75
CA LYS A 174 10.51 -16.41 -12.96
C LYS A 174 10.81 -16.41 -14.45
N HIS A 175 11.73 -15.55 -14.89
CA HIS A 175 12.26 -15.62 -16.24
C HIS A 175 13.16 -16.87 -16.39
N ARG A 176 13.20 -17.46 -17.60
CA ARG A 176 13.90 -18.74 -17.85
C ARG A 176 15.29 -18.60 -18.47
N SER A 177 15.66 -17.42 -18.99
CA SER A 177 16.97 -17.13 -19.60
C SER A 177 17.10 -15.63 -19.92
N ILE A 178 18.31 -15.21 -20.34
CA ILE A 178 18.61 -13.88 -20.90
C ILE A 178 17.81 -13.70 -22.19
N ALA A 179 16.54 -13.33 -22.06
CA ALA A 179 15.63 -13.17 -23.18
C ALA A 179 15.33 -11.69 -23.34
N LEU A 180 16.37 -10.89 -23.64
CA LEU A 180 16.23 -9.45 -23.89
C LEU A 180 15.19 -9.16 -25.00
N LEU A 181 14.95 -10.10 -25.92
CA LEU A 181 13.87 -10.00 -26.90
C LEU A 181 12.46 -9.96 -26.27
N LYS A 182 12.27 -10.53 -25.08
CA LYS A 182 11.01 -10.48 -24.31
C LYS A 182 10.79 -9.15 -23.58
N LEU A 183 11.70 -8.19 -23.76
CA LEU A 183 11.46 -6.80 -23.40
C LEU A 183 10.75 -6.03 -24.54
N PHE A 184 10.75 -6.55 -25.77
CA PHE A 184 10.13 -5.87 -26.93
C PHE A 184 8.63 -6.16 -27.06
N GLY A 185 8.03 -6.80 -26.06
CA GLY A 185 6.60 -7.00 -25.95
C GLY A 185 5.89 -5.88 -25.20
N GLN A 186 4.59 -5.82 -25.35
CA GLN A 186 3.71 -5.17 -24.38
C GLN A 186 2.79 -6.27 -23.88
N CYS A 187 2.81 -6.58 -22.57
CA CYS A 187 1.80 -7.45 -21.97
C CYS A 187 1.91 -8.93 -22.43
N ASP A 188 3.13 -9.46 -22.60
CA ASP A 188 3.37 -10.83 -23.12
C ASP A 188 2.81 -11.96 -22.24
N ILE A 189 2.79 -11.73 -20.92
CA ILE A 189 2.36 -12.70 -19.92
C ILE A 189 1.06 -12.22 -19.30
N GLU A 190 -0.04 -12.89 -19.62
CA GLU A 190 -1.34 -12.63 -19.00
C GLU A 190 -1.49 -13.36 -17.66
N ILE A 191 -2.02 -12.65 -16.66
CA ILE A 191 -2.43 -13.20 -15.37
C ILE A 191 -3.95 -13.29 -15.36
N LYS A 192 -4.47 -14.51 -15.50
CA LYS A 192 -5.92 -14.76 -15.44
C LYS A 192 -6.38 -14.93 -14.00
N ASN A 193 -7.05 -13.89 -13.50
CA ASN A 193 -7.86 -13.82 -12.28
C ASN A 193 -7.43 -14.75 -11.13
N ARG A 194 -6.29 -14.45 -10.51
CA ARG A 194 -5.83 -15.11 -9.28
C ARG A 194 -6.70 -14.63 -8.13
N VAL A 195 -7.60 -15.48 -7.63
CA VAL A 195 -8.54 -15.16 -6.55
C VAL A 195 -8.14 -15.84 -5.24
N GLY A 196 -8.52 -15.25 -4.11
CA GLY A 196 -8.50 -15.92 -2.81
C GLY A 196 -7.13 -16.03 -2.14
N PHE A 197 -6.17 -15.19 -2.56
CA PHE A 197 -4.94 -14.98 -1.77
C PHE A 197 -5.23 -14.19 -0.48
#